data_AF-A0A7S4WIG4-F1
#
_entry.id   AF-A0A7S4WIG4-F1
#
_cell.length_a   1.000
_cell.length_b   1.000
_cell.length_c   1.000
_cell.angle_alpha   90.00
_cell.angle_beta   90.00
_cell.angle_gamma   90.00
#
_symmetry.space_group_name_H-M   'P 1'
#
loop_
_entity.id
_entity.type
_entity.pdbx_description
1 polymer ?
#
loop_
_entity_poly.entity_id
_entity_poly.type
_entity_poly.pdbx_seq_one_letter_code
_entity_poly.pdbx_strand_id
1 'polypeptide(L)'
;PFRTRFPTDCFAAVAVPDPTALTMALSHPAVTLMSSRCAPAIQCVASTVRLLPAAGRRKPFSTLRDTWAICADEEVNFARRCKDMEVWMKQERFKDIVRDYRAEDVVRLQGHMPMHFNSAKMAEKLFRMLRKHQENGTCSHTFGALDPVQVVQMAKYLDTVYVSGWQSSSTASTSNEPGPDVADYPYDTVPNKVDQLFRAQQFHDRKQYQERWQWTPEQRATSPMVDFFNPIVADADTGHGGLTAVMKLTKMFIENGA
;
A
#
# COMPACT_ATOMS: atom_id res chain seq x y z
N PRO A 1 -27.19 -34.14 34.49
CA PRO A 1 -27.11 -33.38 35.76
C PRO A 1 -25.77 -32.66 35.90
N PHE A 2 -25.64 -31.51 35.24
CA PHE A 2 -24.79 -30.38 35.62
C PHE A 2 -25.42 -29.18 34.89
N ARG A 3 -26.25 -28.42 35.61
CA ARG A 3 -26.87 -27.17 35.16
C ARG A 3 -25.97 -26.05 35.67
N THR A 4 -25.42 -25.24 34.78
CA THR A 4 -24.91 -23.91 35.13
C THR A 4 -25.74 -22.88 34.39
N ARG A 5 -26.51 -22.13 35.18
CA ARG A 5 -27.37 -21.01 34.76
C ARG A 5 -26.51 -19.85 34.30
N PHE A 6 -26.80 -19.30 33.13
CA PHE A 6 -26.37 -17.95 32.75
C PHE A 6 -27.36 -16.94 33.37
N PRO A 7 -26.90 -15.90 34.08
CA PRO A 7 -27.76 -14.81 34.48
C PRO A 7 -28.06 -13.93 33.25
N THR A 8 -29.31 -13.99 32.79
CA THR A 8 -29.97 -12.89 32.09
C THR A 8 -30.20 -11.79 33.11
N ASP A 9 -29.52 -10.65 32.98
CA ASP A 9 -29.95 -9.32 33.44
C ASP A 9 -28.76 -8.35 33.33
N CYS A 10 -28.76 -7.55 32.26
CA CYS A 10 -28.06 -6.26 32.14
C CYS A 10 -28.43 -5.60 30.80
N PHE A 11 -29.72 -5.38 30.56
CA PHE A 11 -30.17 -4.40 29.57
C PHE A 11 -30.18 -3.03 30.25
N ALA A 12 -29.05 -2.32 30.19
CA ALA A 12 -29.01 -0.89 30.49
C ALA A 12 -29.25 -0.14 29.17
N ALA A 13 -30.43 0.45 29.05
CA ALA A 13 -30.78 1.35 27.97
C ALA A 13 -29.86 2.59 28.02
N VAL A 14 -29.00 2.75 27.01
CA VAL A 14 -28.26 4.00 26.81
C VAL A 14 -29.18 4.97 26.08
N ALA A 15 -29.54 6.05 26.77
CA ALA A 15 -30.34 7.13 26.24
C ALA A 15 -29.62 7.82 25.06
N VAL A 16 -30.33 7.97 23.94
CA VAL A 16 -29.93 8.77 22.78
C VAL A 16 -30.31 10.22 23.06
N PRO A 17 -29.38 11.19 23.03
CA PRO A 17 -29.75 12.60 23.06
C PRO A 17 -30.17 13.11 21.67
N ASP A 18 -31.27 13.87 21.68
CA ASP A 18 -32.00 14.53 20.60
C ASP A 18 -31.12 15.51 19.76
N PRO A 19 -31.17 15.48 18.41
CA PRO A 19 -30.29 16.30 17.55
C PRO A 19 -30.78 17.74 17.30
N THR A 20 -31.25 18.45 18.34
CA THR A 20 -31.68 19.87 18.22
C THR A 20 -30.91 20.80 19.15
N ALA A 21 -29.58 20.88 18.97
CA ALA A 21 -28.77 21.94 19.57
C ALA A 21 -27.45 22.13 18.83
N LEU A 22 -27.46 22.76 17.65
CA LEU A 22 -26.30 23.52 17.17
C LEU A 22 -26.78 24.50 16.09
N THR A 23 -27.08 25.73 16.50
CA THR A 23 -27.36 26.85 15.60
C THR A 23 -26.64 28.06 16.16
N MET A 24 -26.11 28.90 15.26
CA MET A 24 -25.30 30.13 15.47
C MET A 24 -23.78 29.88 15.60
N ALA A 25 -22.89 30.56 14.87
CA ALA A 25 -23.01 31.64 13.90
C ALA A 25 -21.72 31.70 13.03
N LEU A 26 -21.86 31.82 11.71
CA LEU A 26 -20.80 32.30 10.81
C LEU A 26 -21.39 33.42 9.95
N SER A 27 -21.08 34.66 10.31
CA SER A 27 -21.46 35.87 9.59
C SER A 27 -20.47 36.15 8.45
N HIS A 28 -20.94 36.11 7.20
CA HIS A 28 -20.31 36.76 6.04
C HIS A 28 -21.22 37.89 5.57
N PRO A 29 -20.72 39.12 5.33
CA PRO A 29 -21.50 40.14 4.65
C PRO A 29 -21.39 39.97 3.13
N ALA A 30 -22.56 40.00 2.50
CA ALA A 30 -22.73 40.13 1.06
C ALA A 30 -22.31 41.53 0.58
N VAL A 31 -21.68 41.61 -0.60
CA VAL A 31 -21.58 42.86 -1.36
C VAL A 31 -22.00 42.61 -2.82
N THR A 32 -22.98 43.41 -3.18
CA THR A 32 -23.77 43.61 -4.38
C THR A 32 -23.00 43.71 -5.71
N LEU A 33 -23.61 43.15 -6.77
CA LEU A 33 -23.27 43.40 -8.18
C LEU A 33 -23.45 44.88 -8.54
N MET A 34 -22.43 45.49 -9.16
CA MET A 34 -22.65 46.61 -10.07
C MET A 34 -21.79 46.46 -11.33
N SER A 35 -22.48 46.49 -12.46
CA SER A 35 -21.94 46.54 -13.80
C SER A 35 -21.34 47.91 -14.13
N SER A 36 -20.41 47.88 -15.07
CA SER A 36 -20.19 48.87 -16.15
C SER A 36 -18.94 49.76 -16.07
N ARG A 37 -18.21 49.67 -17.20
CA ARG A 37 -17.43 50.69 -17.92
C ARG A 37 -15.97 50.99 -17.54
N CYS A 38 -15.20 50.93 -18.64
CA CYS A 38 -14.02 51.73 -19.00
C CYS A 38 -12.63 51.24 -18.54
N ALA A 39 -11.92 50.67 -19.52
CA ALA A 39 -10.48 50.52 -19.56
C ALA A 39 -9.74 51.87 -19.69
N PRO A 40 -8.45 51.91 -19.33
CA PRO A 40 -7.49 52.74 -20.04
C PRO A 40 -6.36 51.92 -20.69
N ALA A 41 -5.83 52.51 -21.74
CA ALA A 41 -4.85 51.98 -22.68
C ALA A 41 -3.48 51.69 -22.04
N ILE A 42 -2.86 50.58 -22.47
CA ILE A 42 -1.43 50.33 -22.29
C ILE A 42 -0.78 50.39 -23.68
N GLN A 43 0.21 51.27 -23.81
CA GLN A 43 0.99 51.54 -25.00
C GLN A 43 1.70 50.29 -25.53
N CYS A 44 1.56 50.09 -26.85
CA CYS A 44 2.23 49.05 -27.62
C CYS A 44 3.67 49.49 -27.93
N VAL A 45 4.66 48.77 -27.39
CA VAL A 45 6.07 48.96 -27.75
C VAL A 45 6.38 47.98 -28.88
N ALA A 46 6.52 48.51 -30.10
CA ALA A 46 6.89 47.72 -31.27
C ALA A 46 8.35 47.26 -31.13
N SER A 47 8.55 45.98 -30.80
CA SER A 47 9.86 45.33 -30.91
C SER A 47 9.96 44.61 -32.26
N THR A 48 10.94 45.06 -33.05
CA THR A 48 11.28 44.57 -34.38
C THR A 48 11.63 43.07 -34.35
N VAL A 49 10.77 42.23 -34.90
CA VAL A 49 11.04 40.80 -35.12
C VAL A 49 12.08 40.67 -36.24
N ARG A 50 13.31 40.27 -35.89
CA ARG A 50 14.30 39.81 -36.87
C ARG A 50 13.92 38.41 -37.35
N LEU A 51 13.59 38.30 -38.63
CA LEU A 51 13.40 37.03 -39.33
C LEU A 51 14.75 36.30 -39.45
N LEU A 52 14.87 35.13 -38.82
CA LEU A 52 15.96 34.17 -39.05
C LEU A 52 15.71 33.38 -40.35
N PRO A 53 16.74 33.00 -41.11
CA PRO A 53 16.58 32.37 -42.41
C PRO A 53 16.18 30.89 -42.32
N ALA A 54 15.69 30.40 -43.46
CA ALA A 54 14.88 29.21 -43.67
C ALA A 54 15.53 27.86 -43.28
N ALA A 55 14.67 27.01 -42.70
CA ALA A 55 14.52 25.58 -42.97
C ALA A 55 15.80 24.71 -43.00
N GLY A 56 16.29 24.35 -41.82
CA GLY A 56 17.03 23.10 -41.64
C GLY A 56 16.08 21.89 -41.74
N ARG A 57 16.48 20.85 -42.48
CA ARG A 57 15.77 19.56 -42.61
C ARG A 57 15.26 19.08 -41.25
N ARG A 58 13.95 19.05 -41.05
CA ARG A 58 13.35 18.30 -39.94
C ARG A 58 13.78 16.84 -40.11
N LYS A 59 14.51 16.29 -39.15
CA LYS A 59 14.75 14.85 -39.07
C LYS A 59 13.38 14.15 -39.17
N PRO A 60 13.26 13.05 -39.92
CA PRO A 60 12.00 12.32 -39.96
C PRO A 60 11.59 12.01 -38.52
N PHE A 61 10.32 12.27 -38.21
CA PHE A 61 9.70 11.88 -36.95
C PHE A 61 10.01 10.39 -36.78
N SER A 62 10.98 10.05 -35.91
CA SER A 62 11.28 8.67 -35.59
C SER A 62 9.95 8.08 -35.13
N THR A 63 9.44 7.14 -35.90
CA THR A 63 8.21 6.44 -35.57
C THR A 63 8.34 6.00 -34.12
N LEU A 64 7.38 6.40 -33.27
CA LEU A 64 7.23 6.04 -31.85
C LEU A 64 6.99 4.52 -31.66
N ARG A 65 7.74 3.70 -32.40
CA ARG A 65 7.67 2.25 -32.46
C ARG A 65 8.90 1.60 -31.81
N ASP A 66 9.85 2.41 -31.31
CA ASP A 66 11.12 1.95 -30.73
C ASP A 66 11.15 1.98 -29.18
N THR A 67 10.04 2.27 -28.49
CA THR A 67 10.03 2.40 -27.02
C THR A 67 9.67 1.12 -26.26
N TRP A 68 9.50 -0.01 -26.95
CA TRP A 68 9.35 -1.32 -26.31
C TRP A 68 10.42 -2.32 -26.72
N ALA A 69 11.47 -1.89 -27.45
CA ALA A 69 12.48 -2.76 -28.04
C ALA A 69 12.77 -3.97 -27.15
N ILE A 70 12.14 -5.10 -27.50
CA ILE A 70 12.52 -6.41 -26.97
C ILE A 70 14.03 -6.42 -27.18
N CYS A 71 14.78 -6.61 -26.09
CA CYS A 71 16.24 -6.61 -26.13
C CYS A 71 16.67 -7.31 -27.41
N ALA A 72 17.39 -6.61 -28.29
CA ALA A 72 17.73 -7.12 -29.61
C ALA A 72 18.46 -8.48 -29.57
N ASP A 73 18.91 -8.88 -28.37
CA ASP A 73 19.41 -10.19 -28.04
C ASP A 73 18.71 -10.72 -26.75
N GLU A 74 17.76 -11.65 -26.92
CA GLU A 74 17.01 -12.31 -25.84
C GLU A 74 17.92 -13.17 -24.95
N GLU A 75 18.92 -13.83 -25.55
CA GLU A 75 19.84 -14.72 -24.85
C GLU A 75 20.73 -13.93 -23.89
N VAL A 76 21.27 -12.79 -24.33
CA VAL A 76 22.06 -11.89 -23.48
C VAL A 76 21.25 -11.36 -22.30
N ASN A 77 19.98 -10.98 -22.53
CA ASN A 77 19.11 -10.50 -21.45
C ASN A 77 18.79 -11.61 -20.45
N PHE A 78 18.45 -12.80 -20.94
CA PHE A 78 18.18 -13.98 -20.12
C PHE A 78 19.40 -14.35 -19.28
N ALA A 79 20.60 -14.43 -19.88
CA ALA A 79 21.85 -14.75 -19.18
C ALA A 79 22.18 -13.72 -18.09
N ARG A 80 22.03 -12.42 -18.40
CA ARG A 80 22.20 -11.34 -17.40
C ARG A 80 21.24 -11.53 -16.22
N ARG A 81 19.96 -11.77 -16.49
CA ARG A 81 18.93 -11.93 -15.45
C ARG A 81 19.15 -13.17 -14.59
N CYS A 82 19.63 -14.27 -15.17
CA CYS A 82 20.01 -15.46 -14.42
C CYS A 82 21.15 -15.14 -13.45
N LYS A 83 22.19 -14.42 -13.91
CA LYS A 83 23.30 -13.97 -13.06
C LYS A 83 22.82 -13.07 -11.92
N ASP A 84 21.96 -12.10 -12.21
CA ASP A 84 21.40 -11.20 -11.19
C ASP A 84 20.57 -11.99 -10.15
N MET A 85 19.78 -12.95 -10.61
CA MET A 85 18.98 -13.83 -9.76
C MET A 85 19.86 -14.72 -8.87
N GLU A 86 20.95 -15.29 -9.40
CA GLU A 86 21.91 -16.05 -8.60
C GLU A 86 22.55 -15.20 -7.49
N VAL A 87 22.94 -13.96 -7.82
CA VAL A 87 23.49 -13.02 -6.83
C VAL A 87 22.45 -12.71 -5.75
N TRP A 88 21.19 -12.47 -6.15
CA TRP A 88 20.09 -12.24 -5.21
C TRP A 88 19.82 -13.45 -4.31
N MET A 89 19.78 -14.67 -4.88
CA MET A 89 19.54 -15.90 -4.12
C MET A 89 20.65 -16.21 -3.11
N LYS A 90 21.87 -15.68 -3.31
CA LYS A 90 23.04 -15.82 -2.42
C LYS A 90 23.13 -14.75 -1.32
N GLN A 91 22.18 -13.81 -1.27
CA GLN A 91 22.18 -12.80 -0.21
C GLN A 91 22.03 -13.45 1.18
N GLU A 92 22.61 -12.81 2.20
CA GLU A 92 22.54 -13.25 3.61
C GLU A 92 21.11 -13.52 4.08
N ARG A 93 20.11 -12.82 3.51
CA ARG A 93 18.68 -13.07 3.75
C ARG A 93 18.29 -14.55 3.56
N PHE A 94 18.95 -15.25 2.64
CA PHE A 94 18.58 -16.60 2.20
C PHE A 94 19.56 -17.68 2.64
N LYS A 95 20.51 -17.39 3.54
CA LYS A 95 21.54 -18.36 3.95
C LYS A 95 21.00 -19.70 4.46
N ASP A 96 19.81 -19.68 5.07
CA ASP A 96 19.16 -20.84 5.68
C ASP A 96 18.04 -21.42 4.79
N ILE A 97 17.92 -20.95 3.54
CA ILE A 97 16.84 -21.34 2.60
C ILE A 97 17.36 -22.31 1.55
N VAL A 98 16.77 -23.50 1.51
CA VAL A 98 17.01 -24.50 0.45
C VAL A 98 16.00 -24.29 -0.68
N ARG A 99 16.48 -24.35 -1.93
CA ARG A 99 15.65 -24.26 -3.14
C ARG A 99 15.95 -25.45 -4.04
N ASP A 100 14.92 -26.23 -4.35
CA ASP A 100 15.02 -27.39 -5.25
C ASP A 100 14.82 -27.01 -6.73
N TYR A 101 15.08 -25.74 -7.06
CA TYR A 101 14.97 -25.17 -8.39
C TYR A 101 16.11 -24.17 -8.60
N ARG A 102 16.46 -23.92 -9.87
CA ARG A 102 17.59 -23.05 -10.23
C ARG A 102 17.14 -21.62 -10.49
N ALA A 103 18.10 -20.71 -10.62
CA ALA A 103 17.84 -19.31 -10.96
C ALA A 103 17.18 -19.20 -12.35
N GLU A 104 17.60 -20.05 -13.30
CA GLU A 104 17.08 -20.09 -14.67
C GLU A 104 15.60 -20.48 -14.72
N ASP A 105 15.18 -21.42 -13.84
CA ASP A 105 13.78 -21.86 -13.74
C ASP A 105 12.86 -20.71 -13.34
N VAL A 106 13.33 -19.83 -12.44
CA VAL A 106 12.59 -18.64 -12.00
C VAL A 106 12.55 -17.60 -13.11
N VAL A 107 13.69 -17.29 -13.73
CA VAL A 107 13.80 -16.23 -14.75
C VAL A 107 12.94 -16.56 -15.97
N ARG A 108 12.82 -17.84 -16.33
CA ARG A 108 11.95 -18.31 -17.43
C ARG A 108 10.47 -17.97 -17.23
N LEU A 109 10.01 -17.83 -15.98
CA LEU A 109 8.60 -17.57 -15.64
C LEU A 109 8.25 -16.10 -15.44
N GLN A 110 9.23 -15.19 -15.52
CA GLN A 110 9.06 -13.77 -15.21
C GLN A 110 8.56 -12.92 -16.40
N GLY A 111 8.59 -13.45 -17.62
CA GLY A 111 8.25 -12.71 -18.83
C GLY A 111 9.23 -11.57 -19.15
N HIS A 112 8.82 -10.67 -20.05
CA HIS A 112 9.65 -9.56 -20.55
C HIS A 112 9.59 -8.28 -19.71
N MET A 113 8.57 -8.14 -18.85
CA MET A 113 8.39 -6.98 -17.97
C MET A 113 8.26 -7.44 -16.52
N PRO A 114 9.41 -7.69 -15.85
CA PRO A 114 9.41 -8.04 -14.42
C PRO A 114 8.72 -6.95 -13.61
N MET A 115 7.82 -7.35 -12.71
CA MET A 115 7.11 -6.43 -11.83
C MET A 115 7.94 -6.13 -10.56
N HIS A 116 7.78 -4.92 -10.03
CA HIS A 116 8.34 -4.52 -8.74
C HIS A 116 7.20 -4.16 -7.80
N PHE A 117 7.26 -4.71 -6.58
CA PHE A 117 6.17 -4.57 -5.60
C PHE A 117 6.62 -3.82 -4.36
N ASN A 118 5.75 -2.98 -3.81
CA ASN A 118 6.01 -2.25 -2.56
C ASN A 118 6.10 -3.20 -1.36
N SER A 119 5.40 -4.34 -1.40
CA SER A 119 5.54 -5.45 -0.44
C SER A 119 6.98 -5.90 -0.24
N ALA A 120 7.81 -5.90 -1.29
CA ALA A 120 9.21 -6.26 -1.17
C ALA A 120 9.97 -5.36 -0.17
N LYS A 121 9.64 -4.05 -0.12
CA LYS A 121 10.21 -3.12 0.86
C LYS A 121 9.69 -3.38 2.27
N MET A 122 8.43 -3.77 2.41
CA MET A 122 7.85 -4.19 3.69
C MET A 122 8.49 -5.48 4.20
N ALA A 123 8.73 -6.47 3.33
CA ALA A 123 9.41 -7.71 3.64
C ALA A 123 10.90 -7.51 4.01
N GLU A 124 11.58 -6.53 3.41
CA GLU A 124 12.91 -6.09 3.84
C GLU A 124 12.87 -5.49 5.25
N LYS A 125 11.90 -4.61 5.53
CA LYS A 125 11.69 -4.01 6.87
C LYS A 125 11.42 -5.08 7.93
N LEU A 126 10.47 -5.99 7.67
CA LEU A 126 10.11 -7.09 8.57
C LEU A 126 11.32 -7.98 8.88
N PHE A 127 12.07 -8.39 7.85
CA PHE A 127 13.23 -9.26 8.05
C PHE A 127 14.29 -8.61 8.95
N ARG A 128 14.66 -7.34 8.70
CA ARG A 128 15.62 -6.63 9.55
C ARG A 128 15.13 -6.53 10.99
N MET A 129 13.85 -6.23 11.18
CA MET A 129 13.22 -6.12 12.50
C MET A 129 13.26 -7.46 13.25
N LEU A 130 12.87 -8.56 12.61
CA LEU A 130 12.88 -9.90 13.22
C LEU A 130 14.32 -10.37 13.55
N ARG A 131 15.29 -10.09 12.68
CA ARG A 131 16.71 -10.39 12.97
C ARG A 131 17.23 -9.63 14.19
N LYS A 132 16.88 -8.34 14.31
CA LYS A 132 17.20 -7.53 15.49
C LYS A 132 16.55 -8.10 16.76
N HIS A 133 15.30 -8.56 16.69
CA HIS A 133 14.65 -9.21 17.83
C HIS A 133 15.33 -10.51 18.22
N GLN A 134 15.70 -11.34 17.24
CA GLN A 134 16.44 -12.59 17.45
C GLN A 134 17.79 -12.35 18.14
N GLU A 135 18.56 -11.36 17.67
CA GLU A 135 19.86 -11.00 18.25
C GLU A 135 19.74 -10.50 19.69
N ASN A 136 18.68 -9.75 20.00
CA ASN A 136 18.45 -9.18 21.33
C ASN A 136 17.65 -10.10 22.28
N GLY A 137 17.19 -11.27 21.83
CA GLY A 137 16.33 -12.16 22.61
C GLY A 137 14.98 -11.53 22.98
N THR A 138 14.43 -10.66 22.12
CA THR A 138 13.15 -9.97 22.33
C THR A 138 12.13 -10.39 21.28
N CYS A 139 10.90 -9.85 21.34
CA CYS A 139 9.87 -10.09 20.34
C CYS A 139 9.14 -8.80 19.95
N SER A 140 8.61 -8.82 18.73
CA SER A 140 7.53 -7.92 18.29
C SER A 140 6.21 -8.63 18.60
N HIS A 141 5.24 -7.88 19.11
CA HIS A 141 3.89 -8.37 19.40
C HIS A 141 2.87 -7.52 18.64
N THR A 142 1.81 -8.16 18.18
CA THR A 142 0.70 -7.49 17.50
C THR A 142 -0.57 -8.31 17.67
N PHE A 143 -1.68 -7.85 17.09
CA PHE A 143 -2.94 -8.57 17.04
C PHE A 143 -3.63 -8.34 15.69
N GLY A 144 -4.71 -9.07 15.46
CA GLY A 144 -5.47 -9.03 14.22
C GLY A 144 -6.18 -7.68 13.98
N ALA A 145 -5.79 -6.97 12.92
CA ALA A 145 -6.40 -5.70 12.51
C ALA A 145 -7.64 -5.92 11.64
N LEU A 146 -8.78 -5.40 12.08
CA LEU A 146 -10.06 -5.48 11.38
C LEU A 146 -10.18 -4.48 10.24
N ASP A 147 -9.74 -3.24 10.46
CA ASP A 147 -10.06 -2.13 9.57
C ASP A 147 -8.98 -1.01 9.50
N PRO A 148 -9.12 -0.05 8.56
CA PRO A 148 -8.23 1.10 8.43
C PRO A 148 -8.12 2.01 9.65
N VAL A 149 -9.17 2.13 10.47
CA VAL A 149 -9.13 2.97 11.67
C VAL A 149 -8.21 2.33 12.70
N GLN A 150 -8.35 1.01 12.90
CA GLN A 150 -7.56 0.23 13.83
C GLN A 150 -6.08 0.22 13.42
N VAL A 151 -5.76 -0.05 12.15
CA VAL A 151 -4.35 -0.11 11.70
C VAL A 151 -3.61 1.22 11.89
N VAL A 152 -4.30 2.34 11.74
CA VAL A 152 -3.75 3.70 11.94
C VAL A 152 -3.48 3.99 13.42
N GLN A 153 -4.29 3.45 14.35
CA GLN A 153 -4.00 3.56 15.78
C GLN A 153 -2.89 2.60 16.20
N MET A 154 -2.88 1.37 15.66
CA MET A 154 -1.84 0.37 15.93
C MET A 154 -0.45 0.89 15.56
N ALA A 155 -0.31 1.61 14.43
CA ALA A 155 0.95 2.20 13.97
C ALA A 155 1.67 3.10 15.00
N LYS A 156 0.95 3.61 16.01
CA LYS A 156 1.54 4.46 17.06
C LYS A 156 2.27 3.67 18.15
N TYR A 157 1.97 2.37 18.29
CA TYR A 157 2.36 1.57 19.45
C TYR A 157 2.96 0.21 19.09
N LEU A 158 2.58 -0.33 17.93
CA LEU A 158 3.01 -1.62 17.42
C LEU A 158 3.89 -1.40 16.19
N ASP A 159 4.76 -2.36 15.90
CA ASP A 159 5.69 -2.36 14.77
C ASP A 159 5.26 -3.29 13.63
N THR A 160 4.29 -4.19 13.88
CA THR A 160 3.72 -5.11 12.90
C THR A 160 2.19 -5.13 12.95
N VAL A 161 1.58 -5.67 11.90
CA VAL A 161 0.14 -5.89 11.79
C VAL A 161 -0.11 -7.33 11.41
N TYR A 162 -1.01 -8.01 12.12
CA TYR A 162 -1.49 -9.33 11.72
C TYR A 162 -2.84 -9.20 11.01
N VAL A 163 -3.02 -9.95 9.92
CA VAL A 163 -4.30 -10.12 9.23
C VAL A 163 -4.73 -11.57 9.39
N SER A 164 -5.83 -11.78 10.11
CA SER A 164 -6.33 -13.09 10.52
C SER A 164 -7.33 -13.67 9.51
N GLY A 165 -7.18 -14.97 9.18
CA GLY A 165 -8.19 -15.74 8.43
C GLY A 165 -9.50 -15.83 9.20
N TRP A 166 -9.43 -16.20 10.49
CA TRP A 166 -10.58 -16.25 11.41
C TRP A 166 -11.40 -14.95 11.41
N GLN A 167 -10.75 -13.79 11.59
CA GLN A 167 -11.46 -12.50 11.57
C GLN A 167 -12.07 -12.22 10.19
N SER A 168 -11.35 -12.58 9.12
CA SER A 168 -11.80 -12.36 7.75
C SER A 168 -13.01 -13.23 7.41
N SER A 169 -13.07 -14.46 7.90
CA SER A 169 -14.24 -15.36 7.75
C SER A 169 -15.51 -14.72 8.28
N SER A 170 -15.44 -14.09 9.45
CA SER A 170 -16.62 -13.49 10.09
C SER A 170 -16.95 -12.07 9.64
N THR A 171 -16.01 -11.35 9.00
CA THR A 171 -16.17 -9.89 8.77
C THR A 171 -15.81 -9.38 7.38
N ALA A 172 -15.13 -10.17 6.54
CA ALA A 172 -14.49 -9.67 5.33
C ALA A 172 -14.51 -10.62 4.13
N SER A 173 -15.27 -11.73 4.19
CA SER A 173 -15.49 -12.62 3.04
C SER A 173 -15.89 -11.80 1.82
N THR A 174 -15.24 -12.01 0.68
CA THR A 174 -15.50 -11.25 -0.56
C THR A 174 -16.88 -11.53 -1.14
N SER A 175 -17.51 -12.63 -0.75
CA SER A 175 -18.91 -12.95 -1.03
C SER A 175 -19.91 -12.24 -0.10
N ASN A 176 -19.42 -11.59 0.96
CA ASN A 176 -20.18 -11.06 2.09
C ASN A 176 -20.98 -12.11 2.89
N GLU A 177 -20.76 -13.40 2.64
CA GLU A 177 -21.29 -14.47 3.50
C GLU A 177 -20.28 -14.73 4.63
N PRO A 178 -20.64 -14.47 5.91
CA PRO A 178 -19.78 -14.74 7.03
C PRO A 178 -19.83 -16.21 7.44
N GLY A 179 -18.76 -16.70 8.08
CA GLY A 179 -18.70 -18.10 8.51
C GLY A 179 -17.78 -18.36 9.69
N PRO A 180 -17.77 -19.62 10.19
CA PRO A 180 -16.74 -20.09 11.10
C PRO A 180 -15.38 -20.15 10.40
N ASP A 181 -14.31 -20.34 11.17
CA ASP A 181 -12.95 -20.45 10.64
C ASP A 181 -12.68 -21.82 10.04
N VAL A 182 -13.07 -21.96 8.77
CA VAL A 182 -12.94 -23.20 7.98
C VAL A 182 -12.38 -22.97 6.58
N ALA A 183 -11.91 -21.74 6.28
CA ALA A 183 -11.30 -21.35 5.01
C ALA A 183 -12.13 -21.74 3.76
N ASP A 184 -13.46 -21.64 3.84
CA ASP A 184 -14.40 -21.90 2.74
C ASP A 184 -14.82 -20.63 1.98
N TYR A 185 -14.39 -19.46 2.45
CA TYR A 185 -14.50 -18.20 1.73
C TYR A 185 -13.64 -18.20 0.47
N PRO A 186 -13.96 -17.37 -0.55
CA PRO A 186 -13.10 -17.22 -1.70
C PRO A 186 -11.70 -16.74 -1.29
N TYR A 187 -10.66 -17.36 -1.85
CA TYR A 187 -9.27 -17.19 -1.39
C TYR A 187 -8.69 -15.78 -1.56
N ASP A 188 -9.39 -14.89 -2.29
CA ASP A 188 -9.04 -13.48 -2.41
C ASP A 188 -9.41 -12.66 -1.18
N THR A 189 -10.19 -13.22 -0.25
CA THR A 189 -10.64 -12.60 1.00
C THR A 189 -9.50 -11.99 1.81
N VAL A 190 -8.51 -12.79 2.21
CA VAL A 190 -7.41 -12.31 3.05
C VAL A 190 -6.45 -11.39 2.27
N PRO A 191 -6.06 -11.67 1.01
CA PRO A 191 -5.32 -10.71 0.19
C PRO A 191 -6.03 -9.36 0.05
N ASN A 192 -7.35 -9.33 -0.13
CA ASN A 192 -8.11 -8.08 -0.24
C ASN A 192 -8.12 -7.31 1.10
N LYS A 193 -8.14 -8.02 2.23
CA LYS A 193 -7.94 -7.39 3.55
C LYS A 193 -6.55 -6.77 3.68
N VAL A 194 -5.50 -7.45 3.21
CA VAL A 194 -4.14 -6.89 3.16
C VAL A 194 -4.11 -5.60 2.34
N ASP A 195 -4.67 -5.60 1.12
CA ASP A 195 -4.73 -4.40 0.26
C ASP A 195 -5.46 -3.25 0.95
N GLN A 196 -6.60 -3.52 1.61
CA GLN A 196 -7.36 -2.53 2.35
C GLN A 196 -6.51 -1.82 3.42
N LEU A 197 -5.80 -2.59 4.25
CA LEU A 197 -4.97 -2.04 5.32
C LEU A 197 -3.71 -1.36 4.76
N PHE A 198 -3.07 -1.96 3.77
CA PHE A 198 -1.85 -1.42 3.17
C PHE A 198 -2.09 -0.10 2.43
N ARG A 199 -3.24 0.05 1.76
CA ARG A 199 -3.66 1.34 1.18
C ARG A 199 -3.91 2.41 2.23
N ALA A 200 -4.48 2.03 3.38
CA ALA A 200 -4.68 2.96 4.49
C ALA A 200 -3.34 3.43 5.07
N GLN A 201 -2.39 2.53 5.28
CA GLN A 201 -1.02 2.88 5.70
C GLN A 201 -0.37 3.87 4.72
N GLN A 202 -0.40 3.56 3.42
CA GLN A 202 0.15 4.44 2.37
C GLN A 202 -0.53 5.81 2.35
N PHE A 203 -1.84 5.88 2.53
CA PHE A 203 -2.57 7.14 2.54
C PHE A 203 -2.21 8.00 3.76
N HIS A 204 -2.19 7.40 4.95
CA HIS A 204 -1.87 8.12 6.18
C HIS A 204 -0.42 8.59 6.23
N ASP A 205 0.51 7.83 5.64
CA ASP A 205 1.88 8.29 5.40
C ASP A 205 1.91 9.53 4.50
N ARG A 206 1.28 9.50 3.32
CA ARG A 206 1.21 10.67 2.42
C ARG A 206 0.58 11.88 3.09
N LYS A 207 -0.49 11.67 3.86
CA LYS A 207 -1.17 12.73 4.63
C LYS A 207 -0.21 13.38 5.62
N GLN A 208 0.46 12.57 6.44
CA GLN A 208 1.44 13.06 7.42
C GLN A 208 2.62 13.76 6.73
N TYR A 209 3.13 13.19 5.63
CA TYR A 209 4.23 13.78 4.86
C TYR A 209 3.87 15.18 4.35
N GLN A 210 2.68 15.30 3.75
CA GLN A 210 2.16 16.56 3.23
C GLN A 210 1.96 17.60 4.35
N GLU A 211 1.32 17.22 5.45
CA GLU A 211 1.08 18.10 6.61
C GLU A 211 2.39 18.61 7.21
N ARG A 212 3.36 17.71 7.43
CA ARG A 212 4.68 18.06 7.96
C ARG A 212 5.49 18.98 7.04
N TRP A 213 5.20 18.99 5.74
CA TRP A 213 5.85 19.92 4.80
C TRP A 213 5.26 21.32 4.80
N GLN A 214 4.10 21.52 5.44
CA GLN A 214 3.55 22.85 5.72
C GLN A 214 4.09 23.46 7.02
N TRP A 215 4.74 22.67 7.86
CA TRP A 215 5.26 23.08 9.16
C TRP A 215 6.69 23.64 9.07
N THR A 216 7.03 24.53 10.01
CA THR A 216 8.42 24.97 10.19
C THR A 216 9.30 23.83 10.74
N PRO A 217 10.63 23.91 10.60
CA PRO A 217 11.54 22.95 11.21
C PRO A 217 11.30 22.74 12.72
N GLU A 218 10.99 23.82 13.45
CA GLU A 218 10.76 23.79 14.90
C GLU A 218 9.47 23.03 15.25
N GLN A 219 8.38 23.26 14.50
CA GLN A 219 7.12 22.52 14.66
C GLN A 219 7.28 21.03 14.35
N ARG A 220 8.08 20.68 13.33
CA ARG A 220 8.41 19.28 13.02
C ARG A 220 9.23 18.61 14.10
N ALA A 221 10.07 19.36 14.82
CA ALA A 221 10.90 18.82 15.90
C ALA A 221 10.09 18.49 17.15
N THR A 222 9.02 19.24 17.43
CA THR A 222 8.15 19.03 18.61
C THR A 222 7.03 18.02 18.37
N SER A 223 6.76 17.66 17.11
CA SER A 223 5.75 16.66 16.73
C SER A 223 6.43 15.41 16.15
N PRO A 224 6.49 14.28 16.88
CA PRO A 224 7.14 13.07 16.39
C PRO A 224 6.39 12.47 15.19
N MET A 225 7.16 11.93 14.24
CA MET A 225 6.60 11.26 13.07
C MET A 225 6.11 9.86 13.45
N VAL A 226 4.88 9.50 13.06
CA VAL A 226 4.37 8.13 13.16
C VAL A 226 4.83 7.33 11.95
N ASP A 227 5.37 6.14 12.18
CA ASP A 227 5.66 5.20 11.10
C ASP A 227 4.40 4.40 10.77
N PHE A 228 3.71 4.77 9.70
CA PHE A 228 2.49 4.06 9.28
C PHE A 228 2.78 2.75 8.53
N PHE A 229 4.02 2.52 8.09
CA PHE A 229 4.38 1.35 7.29
C PHE A 229 4.75 0.14 8.14
N ASN A 230 3.82 -0.30 8.99
CA ASN A 230 4.00 -1.54 9.74
C ASN A 230 3.89 -2.75 8.80
N PRO A 231 4.90 -3.64 8.72
CA PRO A 231 4.81 -4.82 7.89
C PRO A 231 3.62 -5.69 8.29
N ILE A 232 2.91 -6.20 7.28
CA ILE A 232 1.72 -7.02 7.44
C ILE A 232 2.13 -8.49 7.34
N VAL A 233 1.76 -9.28 8.34
CA VAL A 233 1.83 -10.74 8.29
C VAL A 233 0.40 -11.24 8.10
N ALA A 234 0.13 -11.95 7.02
CA ALA A 234 -1.21 -12.36 6.64
C ALA A 234 -1.38 -13.88 6.68
N ASP A 235 -2.58 -14.30 7.08
CA ASP A 235 -2.99 -15.71 7.08
C ASP A 235 -3.21 -16.23 5.66
N ALA A 236 -2.55 -17.32 5.29
CA ALA A 236 -2.70 -17.97 3.99
C ALA A 236 -3.53 -19.26 4.07
N ASP A 237 -4.12 -19.56 5.24
CA ASP A 237 -4.82 -20.81 5.53
C ASP A 237 -3.95 -22.01 5.13
N THR A 238 -4.54 -23.02 4.49
CA THR A 238 -3.81 -24.15 3.91
C THR A 238 -3.41 -23.91 2.44
N GLY A 239 -3.60 -22.69 1.93
CA GLY A 239 -3.32 -22.34 0.54
C GLY A 239 -4.47 -22.50 -0.46
N HIS A 240 -5.69 -22.78 0.03
CA HIS A 240 -6.95 -22.81 -0.74
C HIS A 240 -6.92 -23.69 -2.01
N GLY A 241 -6.23 -24.82 -1.95
CA GLY A 241 -6.22 -25.83 -3.03
C GLY A 241 -4.87 -26.49 -3.21
N GLY A 242 -4.59 -26.94 -4.43
CA GLY A 242 -3.30 -27.53 -4.81
C GLY A 242 -2.20 -26.48 -5.03
N LEU A 243 -1.00 -26.93 -5.41
CA LEU A 243 0.19 -26.07 -5.56
C LEU A 243 -0.03 -24.85 -6.47
N THR A 244 -0.82 -24.98 -7.53
CA THR A 244 -1.11 -23.85 -8.43
C THR A 244 -2.03 -22.81 -7.79
N ALA A 245 -2.91 -23.21 -6.87
CA ALA A 245 -3.71 -22.29 -6.06
C ALA A 245 -2.81 -21.56 -5.06
N VAL A 246 -1.91 -22.29 -4.37
CA VAL A 246 -0.91 -21.69 -3.47
C VAL A 246 -0.11 -20.61 -4.18
N MET A 247 0.44 -20.89 -5.38
CA MET A 247 1.23 -19.91 -6.12
C MET A 247 0.42 -18.67 -6.54
N LYS A 248 -0.85 -18.85 -6.92
CA LYS A 248 -1.75 -17.72 -7.24
C LYS A 248 -2.09 -16.89 -6.01
N LEU A 249 -2.37 -17.55 -4.88
CA LEU A 249 -2.63 -16.90 -3.60
C LEU A 249 -1.41 -16.11 -3.11
N THR A 250 -0.22 -16.70 -3.13
CA THR A 250 1.03 -16.01 -2.77
C THR A 250 1.30 -14.80 -3.68
N LYS A 251 1.06 -14.93 -4.99
CA LYS A 251 1.15 -13.79 -5.94
C LYS A 251 0.22 -12.65 -5.53
N MET A 252 -1.03 -12.95 -5.18
CA MET A 252 -2.00 -11.95 -4.73
C MET A 252 -1.57 -11.26 -3.43
N PHE A 253 -1.03 -12.01 -2.46
CA PHE A 253 -0.48 -11.42 -1.24
C PHE A 253 0.65 -10.42 -1.53
N ILE A 254 1.59 -10.81 -2.38
CA ILE A 254 2.70 -9.94 -2.80
C ILE A 254 2.18 -8.70 -3.51
N GLU A 255 1.19 -8.84 -4.40
CA GLU A 255 0.58 -7.72 -5.14
C GLU A 255 -0.15 -6.74 -4.20
N ASN A 256 -0.73 -7.25 -3.11
CA ASN A 256 -1.58 -6.49 -2.21
C ASN A 256 -0.86 -5.88 -0.99
N GLY A 257 0.42 -6.22 -0.74
CA GLY A 257 1.25 -5.52 0.24
C GLY A 257 1.73 -6.34 1.45
N ALA A 258 1.56 -7.66 1.44
CA ALA A 258 2.11 -8.56 2.47
C ALA A 258 3.63 -8.78 2.28
#